data_AF-W2KB79-F1
#
_entry.id   AF-W2KB79-F1
#
_cell.length_a   1.000
_cell.length_b   1.000
_cell.length_c   1.000
_cell.angle_alpha   90.00
_cell.angle_beta   90.00
_cell.angle_gamma   90.00
#
_symmetry.space_group_name_H-M   'P 1'
#
loop_
_entity.id
_entity.type
_entity.pdbx_description
1 polymer ?
#
loop_
_entity_poly.entity_id
_entity_poly.type
_entity_poly.pdbx_seq_one_letter_code
_entity_poly.pdbx_strand_id
1 'polypeptide(L)'
;MIFCTRRYTILPNRTFIDQNVHRLRNKGKLVTFRIPTGSEDTVILRAEDYIGEVKKYENIFREQLRQHPGDSAISLKLNAMAAYGRALPTLTSLSTAPLQVLISRMSKVVSFSDESEIRVMMGCIQRLGFLLPTTRLDDEAYSFSMPGIGKLVSAIKKTRTQIVSTLKRTKYKEMHEQQLKKLKTKHSRFQLEFHLADMEGCGMVRRTKVTSGVLVALADK
;
A
#
# COMPACT_ATOMS: atom_id res chain seq x y z
N MET A 1 -6.35 -0.13 -6.77
CA MET A 1 -5.52 0.46 -5.70
C MET A 1 -5.45 1.96 -5.88
N ILE A 2 -5.81 2.73 -4.84
CA ILE A 2 -5.81 4.20 -4.89
C ILE A 2 -4.76 4.70 -3.89
N PHE A 3 -3.82 5.54 -4.33
CA PHE A 3 -2.85 6.22 -3.47
C PHE A 3 -3.47 7.52 -2.92
N CYS A 4 -3.33 7.78 -1.61
CA CYS A 4 -3.92 8.96 -0.94
C CYS A 4 -3.50 10.30 -1.55
N THR A 5 -2.24 10.43 -1.97
CA THR A 5 -1.68 11.68 -2.55
C THR A 5 -2.49 12.21 -3.72
N ARG A 6 -3.13 11.33 -4.51
CA ARG A 6 -3.96 11.72 -5.65
C ARG A 6 -5.33 12.29 -5.26
N ARG A 7 -5.86 12.03 -4.05
CA ARG A 7 -7.19 12.53 -3.66
C ARG A 7 -7.16 14.00 -3.25
N TYR A 8 -6.06 14.45 -2.66
CA TYR A 8 -5.90 15.84 -2.22
C TYR A 8 -5.73 16.84 -3.37
N THR A 9 -5.50 16.37 -4.59
CA THR A 9 -5.45 17.23 -5.80
C THR A 9 -6.79 17.31 -6.54
N ILE A 10 -7.72 16.39 -6.27
CA ILE A 10 -9.04 16.34 -6.95
C ILE A 10 -10.14 16.94 -6.07
N LEU A 11 -10.02 16.81 -4.75
CA LEU A 11 -11.02 17.27 -3.80
C LEU A 11 -10.44 18.35 -2.88
N PRO A 12 -11.06 19.55 -2.82
CA PRO A 12 -10.50 20.69 -2.11
C PRO A 12 -10.47 20.51 -0.58
N ASN A 13 -11.36 19.68 -0.03
CA ASN A 13 -11.48 19.49 1.42
C ASN A 13 -10.77 18.22 1.89
N ARG A 14 -9.52 18.37 2.35
CA ARG A 14 -8.68 17.29 2.88
C ARG A 14 -9.33 16.61 4.10
N THR A 15 -9.83 17.41 5.04
CA THR A 15 -10.47 16.93 6.26
C THR A 15 -11.68 16.05 5.98
N PHE A 16 -12.51 16.42 5.00
CA PHE A 16 -13.67 15.62 4.59
C PHE A 16 -13.26 14.25 4.05
N ILE A 17 -12.17 14.19 3.27
CA ILE A 17 -11.64 12.93 2.73
C ILE A 17 -11.15 12.04 3.87
N ASP A 18 -10.37 12.60 4.80
CA ASP A 18 -9.83 11.87 5.94
C ASP A 18 -10.92 11.31 6.83
N GLN A 19 -11.94 12.12 7.14
CA GLN A 19 -13.12 11.69 7.88
C GLN A 19 -13.85 10.55 7.16
N ASN A 20 -14.01 10.63 5.84
CA ASN A 20 -14.66 9.57 5.06
C ASN A 20 -13.83 8.29 4.99
N VAL A 21 -12.51 8.38 4.82
CA VAL A 21 -11.61 7.23 4.83
C VAL A 21 -11.65 6.57 6.21
N HIS A 22 -11.55 7.35 7.28
CA HIS A 22 -11.65 6.87 8.65
C HIS A 22 -13.00 6.17 8.91
N ARG A 23 -14.11 6.81 8.51
CA ARG A 23 -15.46 6.24 8.63
C ARG A 23 -15.61 4.91 7.89
N LEU A 24 -15.15 4.84 6.64
CA LEU A 24 -15.27 3.64 5.81
C LEU A 24 -14.33 2.52 6.29
N ARG A 25 -13.14 2.86 6.80
CA ARG A 25 -12.24 1.91 7.46
C ARG A 25 -12.88 1.33 8.71
N ASN A 26 -13.47 2.15 9.57
CA ASN A 26 -14.16 1.67 10.79
C ASN A 26 -15.38 0.80 10.48
N LYS A 27 -16.02 0.99 9.31
CA LYS A 27 -17.06 0.09 8.79
C LYS A 27 -16.52 -1.18 8.12
N GLY A 28 -15.20 -1.41 8.16
CA GLY A 28 -14.53 -2.55 7.52
C GLY A 28 -14.63 -2.57 6.00
N LYS A 29 -14.89 -1.43 5.36
CA LYS A 29 -15.01 -1.32 3.89
C LYS A 29 -13.68 -1.00 3.21
N LEU A 30 -12.72 -0.45 3.95
CA LEU A 30 -11.41 -0.10 3.44
C LEU A 30 -10.32 -0.74 4.28
N VAL A 31 -9.21 -1.07 3.63
CA VAL A 31 -7.93 -1.39 4.26
C VAL A 31 -6.96 -0.27 3.91
N THR A 32 -6.26 0.22 4.92
CA THR A 32 -5.29 1.32 4.76
C THR A 32 -3.96 0.96 5.37
N PHE A 33 -2.87 1.18 4.65
CA PHE A 33 -1.52 1.03 5.21
C PHE A 33 -0.54 2.01 4.59
N ARG A 34 0.54 2.30 5.33
CA ARG A 34 1.59 3.24 4.92
C ARG A 34 2.61 2.55 4.02
N ILE A 35 3.15 3.30 3.07
CA ILE A 35 4.23 2.85 2.20
C ILE A 35 5.39 3.85 2.22
N PRO A 36 6.64 3.38 2.21
CA PRO A 36 7.79 4.26 2.37
C PRO A 36 8.21 4.85 1.01
N THR A 37 7.44 5.77 0.43
CA THR A 37 7.78 6.46 -0.84
C THR A 37 8.68 7.69 -0.63
N GLY A 38 8.97 8.06 0.61
CA GLY A 38 9.68 9.30 0.97
C GLY A 38 8.74 10.46 1.33
N SER A 39 7.43 10.24 1.14
CA SER A 39 6.34 11.01 1.71
C SER A 39 5.48 10.08 2.57
N GLU A 40 4.63 10.66 3.42
CA GLU A 40 3.68 9.94 4.28
C GLU A 40 2.51 9.34 3.49
N ASP A 41 2.83 8.51 2.49
CA ASP A 41 1.86 7.98 1.55
C ASP A 41 1.10 6.81 2.17
N THR A 42 -0.22 6.92 2.15
CA THR A 42 -1.14 5.87 2.56
C THR A 42 -1.79 5.23 1.33
N VAL A 43 -1.76 3.91 1.28
CA VAL A 43 -2.50 3.10 0.32
C VAL A 43 -3.92 2.92 0.84
N ILE A 44 -4.92 3.12 -0.03
CA ILE A 44 -6.31 2.79 0.25
C ILE A 44 -6.76 1.69 -0.72
N LEU A 45 -7.25 0.61 -0.14
CA LEU A 45 -7.84 -0.53 -0.85
C LEU A 45 -9.24 -0.78 -0.34
N ARG A 46 -10.11 -1.32 -1.19
CA ARG A 46 -11.36 -1.90 -0.71
C ARG A 46 -11.02 -3.16 0.05
N ALA A 47 -11.71 -3.37 1.18
CA ALA A 47 -11.51 -4.57 1.98
C ALA A 47 -11.77 -5.85 1.16
N GLU A 48 -12.76 -5.82 0.27
CA GLU A 48 -13.07 -6.93 -0.64
C GLU A 48 -11.91 -7.30 -1.57
N ASP A 49 -11.22 -6.31 -2.14
CA ASP A 49 -10.07 -6.55 -3.03
C ASP A 49 -8.91 -7.14 -2.24
N TYR A 50 -8.66 -6.64 -1.03
CA TYR A 50 -7.58 -7.11 -0.17
C TYR A 50 -7.84 -8.54 0.32
N ILE A 51 -9.07 -8.85 0.75
CA ILE A 51 -9.50 -10.21 1.08
C ILE A 51 -9.40 -11.12 -0.15
N GLY A 52 -9.78 -10.63 -1.33
CA GLY A 52 -9.65 -11.35 -2.59
C GLY A 52 -8.21 -11.76 -2.89
N GLU A 53 -7.25 -10.87 -2.66
CA GLU A 53 -5.82 -11.18 -2.85
C GLU A 53 -5.33 -12.24 -1.84
N VAL A 54 -5.76 -12.17 -0.57
CA VAL A 54 -5.46 -13.22 0.43
C VAL A 54 -6.02 -14.57 0.00
N LYS A 55 -7.28 -14.62 -0.45
CA LYS A 55 -7.94 -15.84 -0.96
C LYS A 55 -7.26 -16.41 -2.20
N LYS A 56 -6.75 -15.57 -3.09
CA LYS A 56 -5.99 -16.00 -4.25
C LYS A 56 -4.72 -16.76 -3.85
N TYR A 57 -3.97 -16.26 -2.86
CA TYR A 57 -2.82 -16.97 -2.31
C TYR A 57 -3.21 -18.27 -1.60
N GLU A 58 -4.31 -18.26 -0.84
CA GLU A 58 -4.86 -19.48 -0.24
C GLU A 58 -5.16 -20.54 -1.31
N ASN A 59 -5.82 -20.16 -2.42
CA ASN A 59 -6.10 -21.07 -3.53
C ASN A 59 -4.81 -21.60 -4.19
N ILE A 60 -3.81 -20.74 -4.40
CA ILE A 60 -2.50 -21.16 -4.95
C ILE A 60 -1.87 -22.25 -4.07
N PHE A 61 -1.83 -22.04 -2.75
CA PHE A 61 -1.26 -23.03 -1.84
C PHE A 61 -2.11 -24.30 -1.76
N ARG A 62 -3.43 -24.19 -1.88
CA ARG A 62 -4.33 -25.34 -1.95
C ARG A 62 -4.04 -26.22 -3.17
N GLU A 63 -3.87 -25.61 -4.35
CA GLU A 63 -3.50 -26.37 -5.55
C GLU A 63 -2.08 -26.94 -5.45
N GLN A 64 -1.12 -26.20 -4.89
CA GLN A 64 0.24 -26.71 -4.68
C GLN A 64 0.28 -27.93 -3.76
N LEU A 65 -0.54 -27.95 -2.70
CA LEU A 65 -0.64 -29.08 -1.77
C LEU A 65 -1.29 -30.30 -2.42
N ARG A 66 -2.24 -30.10 -3.34
CA ARG A 66 -2.82 -31.20 -4.14
C ARG A 66 -1.78 -31.85 -5.03
N GLN A 67 -0.87 -31.06 -5.61
CA GLN A 67 0.22 -31.58 -6.45
C GLN A 67 1.35 -32.21 -5.63
N HIS A 68 1.54 -31.80 -4.38
CA HIS A 68 2.57 -32.32 -3.48
C HIS A 68 1.97 -32.72 -2.13
N PRO A 69 1.20 -33.83 -2.07
CA PRO A 69 0.60 -34.30 -0.83
C PRO A 69 1.68 -34.61 0.20
N GLY A 70 1.54 -34.09 1.41
CA GLY A 70 2.48 -34.31 2.52
C GLY A 70 3.54 -33.22 2.73
N ASP A 71 3.61 -32.20 1.88
CA ASP A 71 4.49 -31.05 2.11
C ASP A 71 3.98 -30.20 3.30
N SER A 72 4.69 -30.31 4.43
CA SER A 72 4.37 -29.61 5.67
C SER A 72 4.52 -28.08 5.54
N ALA A 73 5.42 -27.59 4.70
CA ALA A 73 5.64 -26.16 4.50
C ALA A 73 4.52 -25.53 3.67
N ILE A 74 4.00 -26.24 2.66
CA ILE A 74 2.82 -25.79 1.89
C ILE A 74 1.57 -25.84 2.77
N SER A 75 1.40 -26.92 3.54
CA SER A 75 0.30 -27.04 4.51
C SER A 75 0.27 -25.89 5.51
N LEU A 76 1.44 -25.54 6.07
CA LEU A 76 1.57 -24.39 6.98
C LEU A 76 1.18 -23.06 6.31
N LYS A 77 1.63 -22.80 5.07
CA LYS A 77 1.26 -21.58 4.33
C LYS A 77 -0.25 -21.52 4.05
N LEU A 78 -0.84 -22.64 3.64
CA LEU A 78 -2.29 -22.74 3.41
C LEU A 78 -3.07 -22.42 4.69
N ASN A 79 -2.70 -23.04 5.80
CA ASN A 79 -3.35 -22.82 7.09
C ASN A 79 -3.21 -21.36 7.55
N ALA A 80 -2.02 -20.78 7.42
CA ALA A 80 -1.76 -19.38 7.76
C ALA A 80 -2.64 -18.42 6.93
N MET A 81 -2.72 -18.62 5.61
CA MET A 81 -3.53 -17.77 4.73
C MET A 81 -5.03 -17.94 4.97
N ALA A 82 -5.49 -19.16 5.22
CA ALA A 82 -6.90 -19.43 5.53
C ALA A 82 -7.31 -18.80 6.88
N ALA A 83 -6.47 -18.92 7.92
CA ALA A 83 -6.69 -18.28 9.21
C ALA A 83 -6.68 -16.76 9.09
N TYR A 84 -5.71 -16.20 8.39
CA TYR A 84 -5.61 -14.75 8.15
C TYR A 84 -6.81 -14.21 7.37
N GLY A 85 -7.22 -14.89 6.29
CA GLY A 85 -8.37 -14.50 5.48
C GLY A 85 -9.68 -14.49 6.26
N ARG A 86 -9.87 -15.45 7.17
CA ARG A 86 -11.04 -15.48 8.07
C ARG A 86 -10.97 -14.43 9.18
N ALA A 87 -9.78 -14.10 9.69
CA ALA A 87 -9.59 -13.06 10.71
C ALA A 87 -9.69 -11.63 10.15
N LEU A 88 -9.35 -11.43 8.87
CA LEU A 88 -9.25 -10.13 8.20
C LEU A 88 -10.44 -9.19 8.39
N PRO A 89 -11.72 -9.63 8.29
CA PRO A 89 -12.87 -8.76 8.49
C PRO A 89 -12.85 -8.04 9.84
N THR A 90 -12.33 -8.69 10.88
CA THR A 90 -12.20 -8.12 12.24
C THR A 90 -10.99 -7.21 12.42
N LEU A 91 -10.08 -7.23 11.46
CA LEU A 91 -8.80 -6.52 11.48
C LEU A 91 -8.78 -5.29 10.56
N THR A 92 -9.67 -5.22 9.57
CA THR A 92 -9.71 -4.15 8.55
C THR A 92 -9.86 -2.73 9.11
N SER A 93 -10.39 -2.57 10.32
CA SER A 93 -10.48 -1.27 11.00
C SER A 93 -9.11 -0.69 11.41
N LEU A 94 -8.08 -1.55 11.49
CA LEU A 94 -6.73 -1.21 11.90
C LEU A 94 -5.84 -1.00 10.66
N SER A 95 -4.95 -0.01 10.72
CA SER A 95 -3.84 0.12 9.76
C SER A 95 -2.59 -0.64 10.22
N THR A 96 -2.43 -0.69 11.54
CA THR A 96 -1.34 -1.35 12.25
C THR A 96 -1.98 -2.07 13.43
N ALA A 97 -1.61 -3.33 13.63
CA ALA A 97 -2.16 -4.16 14.70
C ALA A 97 -1.03 -4.65 15.62
N PRO A 98 -1.15 -4.48 16.95
CA PRO A 98 -0.26 -5.12 17.91
C PRO A 98 -0.31 -6.65 17.76
N LEU A 99 0.80 -7.32 18.04
CA LEU A 99 0.90 -8.78 17.93
C LEU A 99 -0.18 -9.49 18.74
N GLN A 100 -0.41 -9.05 19.98
CA GLN A 100 -1.43 -9.64 20.86
C GLN A 100 -2.84 -9.55 20.28
N VAL A 101 -3.15 -8.46 19.57
CA VAL A 101 -4.42 -8.32 18.88
C VAL A 101 -4.51 -9.31 17.72
N LEU A 102 -3.45 -9.47 16.93
CA LEU A 102 -3.40 -10.43 15.82
C LEU A 102 -3.57 -11.87 16.33
N ILE A 103 -2.84 -12.25 17.39
CA ILE A 103 -2.96 -13.55 18.04
C ILE A 103 -4.39 -13.78 18.51
N SER A 104 -4.97 -12.83 19.26
CA SER A 104 -6.36 -12.92 19.77
C SER A 104 -7.41 -13.04 18.66
N ARG A 105 -7.22 -12.38 17.52
CA ARG A 105 -8.16 -12.48 16.38
C ARG A 105 -7.98 -13.78 15.61
N MET A 106 -6.76 -14.26 15.46
CA MET A 106 -6.48 -15.53 14.76
C MET A 106 -6.91 -16.74 15.59
N SER A 107 -6.70 -16.74 16.91
CA SER A 107 -7.11 -17.84 17.80
C SER A 107 -8.64 -18.02 17.83
N LYS A 108 -9.41 -16.94 17.76
CA LYS A 108 -10.89 -17.01 17.67
C LYS A 108 -11.40 -17.70 16.40
N VAL A 109 -10.55 -17.82 15.39
CA VAL A 109 -10.88 -18.29 14.05
C VAL A 109 -10.27 -19.66 13.77
N VAL A 110 -9.40 -20.13 14.65
CA VAL A 110 -8.72 -21.43 14.60
C VAL A 110 -8.92 -22.10 15.96
N SER A 111 -9.79 -23.11 16.00
CA SER A 111 -10.31 -23.66 17.26
C SER A 111 -9.29 -24.34 18.20
N PHE A 112 -8.05 -24.63 17.75
CA PHE A 112 -7.11 -25.49 18.50
C PHE A 112 -5.62 -25.14 18.31
N SER A 113 -5.25 -23.88 18.04
CA SER A 113 -3.83 -23.54 17.88
C SER A 113 -3.22 -22.91 19.14
N ASP A 114 -2.09 -23.48 19.56
CA ASP A 114 -1.20 -22.88 20.55
C ASP A 114 -0.70 -21.51 20.06
N GLU A 115 -0.40 -20.61 21.00
CA GLU A 115 0.11 -19.27 20.68
C GLU A 115 1.41 -19.37 19.86
N SER A 116 2.24 -20.38 20.13
CA SER A 116 3.46 -20.66 19.39
C SER A 116 3.19 -20.93 17.90
N GLU A 117 2.14 -21.69 17.58
CA GLU A 117 1.74 -21.99 16.20
C GLU A 117 1.25 -20.72 15.48
N ILE A 118 0.48 -19.88 16.16
CA ILE A 118 -0.01 -18.63 15.59
C ILE A 118 1.17 -17.72 15.25
N ARG A 119 2.19 -17.64 16.11
CA ARG A 119 3.43 -16.88 15.82
C ARG A 119 4.14 -17.40 14.58
N VAL A 120 4.22 -18.72 14.40
CA VAL A 120 4.78 -19.32 13.18
C VAL A 120 3.95 -18.94 11.94
N MET A 121 2.62 -18.99 12.02
CA MET A 121 1.73 -18.56 10.94
C MET A 121 1.91 -17.07 10.60
N MET A 122 2.05 -16.21 11.62
CA MET A 122 2.35 -14.79 11.45
C MET A 122 3.65 -14.57 10.69
N GLY A 123 4.72 -15.31 11.04
CA GLY A 123 5.99 -15.29 10.31
C GLY A 123 5.84 -15.73 8.85
N CYS A 124 4.93 -16.65 8.54
CA CYS A 124 4.58 -17.00 7.17
C CYS A 124 3.89 -15.83 6.43
N ILE A 125 2.88 -15.22 7.04
CA ILE A 125 2.12 -14.11 6.46
C ILE A 125 3.04 -12.91 6.18
N GLN A 126 3.98 -12.62 7.09
CA GLN A 126 5.01 -11.60 6.91
C GLN A 126 5.92 -11.93 5.72
N ARG A 127 6.46 -13.15 5.65
CA ARG A 127 7.34 -13.57 4.53
C ARG A 127 6.63 -13.53 3.18
N LEU A 128 5.30 -13.72 3.16
CA LEU A 128 4.48 -13.57 1.96
C LEU A 128 4.25 -12.10 1.58
N GLY A 129 4.53 -11.14 2.47
CA GLY A 129 4.49 -9.70 2.21
C GLY A 129 3.17 -9.01 2.57
N PHE A 130 2.26 -9.71 3.25
CA PHE A 130 0.98 -9.14 3.72
C PHE A 130 1.12 -8.33 5.01
N LEU A 131 2.21 -8.51 5.75
CA LEU A 131 2.50 -7.80 6.98
C LEU A 131 3.94 -7.31 6.97
N LEU A 132 4.16 -6.14 7.56
CA LEU A 132 5.48 -5.55 7.77
C LEU A 132 5.68 -5.27 9.25
N PRO A 133 6.81 -5.68 9.85
CA PRO A 133 7.10 -5.34 11.23
C PRO A 133 7.20 -3.82 11.38
N THR A 134 6.69 -3.32 12.49
CA THR A 134 6.74 -1.91 12.88
C THR A 134 7.35 -1.85 14.27
N THR A 135 8.42 -1.06 14.40
CA THR A 135 9.02 -0.75 15.69
C THR A 135 8.14 0.28 16.39
N ARG A 136 7.40 -0.13 17.42
CA ARG A 136 6.91 0.78 18.47
C ARG A 136 7.77 0.52 19.70
N LEU A 137 8.04 1.56 20.48
CA LEU A 137 8.93 1.46 21.65
C LEU A 137 8.46 0.42 22.66
N ASP A 138 7.14 0.24 22.78
CA ASP A 138 6.53 -0.53 23.86
C ASP A 138 5.89 -1.85 23.41
N ASP A 139 5.74 -2.10 22.11
CA ASP A 139 4.99 -3.26 21.59
C ASP A 139 5.43 -3.71 20.20
N GLU A 140 5.53 -5.03 20.03
CA GLU A 140 5.65 -5.65 18.71
C GLU A 140 4.34 -5.47 17.94
N ALA A 141 4.40 -4.78 16.80
CA ALA A 141 3.24 -4.46 15.98
C ALA A 141 3.53 -4.67 14.49
N TYR A 142 2.47 -4.96 13.74
CA TYR A 142 2.54 -5.23 12.32
C TYR A 142 1.65 -4.25 11.55
N SER A 143 2.23 -3.59 10.56
CA SER A 143 1.49 -2.81 9.58
C SER A 143 1.03 -3.71 8.44
N PHE A 144 -0.18 -3.50 7.93
CA PHE A 144 -0.64 -4.24 6.76
C PHE A 144 0.17 -3.86 5.52
N SER A 145 0.23 -4.77 4.56
CA SER A 145 0.98 -4.61 3.32
C SER A 145 0.38 -5.51 2.24
N MET A 146 0.89 -5.40 1.02
CA MET A 146 0.59 -6.34 -0.05
C MET A 146 1.87 -6.95 -0.64
N PRO A 147 1.82 -8.22 -1.05
CA PRO A 147 2.90 -8.84 -1.79
C PRO A 147 3.32 -7.99 -3.01
N GLY A 148 4.63 -7.81 -3.19
CA GLY A 148 5.18 -7.07 -4.34
C GLY A 148 5.08 -5.54 -4.27
N ILE A 149 4.51 -4.95 -3.21
CA ILE A 149 4.36 -3.49 -3.08
C ILE A 149 5.70 -2.73 -3.18
N GLY A 150 6.80 -3.34 -2.75
CA GLY A 150 8.14 -2.74 -2.83
C GLY A 150 8.59 -2.40 -4.26
N LYS A 151 8.22 -3.22 -5.26
CA LYS A 151 8.52 -2.93 -6.67
C LYS A 151 7.79 -1.67 -7.13
N LEU A 152 6.55 -1.51 -6.70
CA LEU A 152 5.75 -0.34 -7.01
C LEU A 152 6.27 0.92 -6.33
N VAL A 153 6.63 0.83 -5.05
CA VAL A 153 7.24 1.95 -4.31
C VAL A 153 8.53 2.38 -4.99
N SER A 154 9.38 1.43 -5.39
CA SER A 154 10.62 1.71 -6.13
C SER A 154 10.35 2.39 -7.49
N ALA A 155 9.36 1.89 -8.23
CA ALA A 155 8.93 2.47 -9.49
C ALA A 155 8.49 3.93 -9.34
N ILE A 156 7.64 4.22 -8.35
CA ILE A 156 7.17 5.58 -8.05
C ILE A 156 8.34 6.49 -7.66
N LYS A 157 9.20 6.05 -6.73
CA LYS A 157 10.39 6.83 -6.31
C LYS A 157 11.29 7.18 -7.49
N LYS A 158 11.63 6.20 -8.33
CA LYS A 158 12.50 6.41 -9.49
C LYS A 158 11.87 7.37 -10.49
N THR A 159 10.57 7.27 -10.76
CA THR A 159 9.87 8.22 -11.63
C THR A 159 9.83 9.63 -11.06
N ARG A 160 9.56 9.79 -9.74
CA ARG A 160 9.63 11.10 -9.06
C ARG A 160 11.01 11.74 -9.22
N THR A 161 12.07 10.97 -8.97
CA THR A 161 13.46 11.42 -9.17
C THR A 161 13.74 11.81 -10.61
N GLN A 162 13.25 11.05 -11.60
CA GLN A 162 13.38 11.37 -13.02
C GLN A 162 12.73 12.72 -13.35
N ILE A 163 11.50 12.97 -12.88
CA ILE A 163 10.76 14.23 -13.11
C ILE A 163 11.51 15.40 -12.46
N VAL A 164 11.90 15.26 -11.19
CA VAL A 164 12.67 16.30 -10.47
C VAL A 164 13.99 16.60 -11.19
N SER A 165 14.72 15.56 -11.62
CA SER A 165 15.98 15.75 -12.35
C SER A 165 15.79 16.48 -13.68
N THR A 166 14.67 16.25 -14.35
CA THR A 166 14.32 16.92 -15.61
C THR A 166 14.05 18.40 -15.38
N LEU A 167 13.23 18.72 -14.37
CA LEU A 167 12.93 20.10 -13.99
C LEU A 167 14.20 20.85 -13.56
N LYS A 168 15.06 20.25 -12.71
CA LYS A 168 16.31 20.86 -12.25
C LYS A 168 17.28 21.28 -13.35
N ARG A 169 17.19 20.70 -14.56
CA ARG A 169 18.03 21.04 -15.71
C ARG A 169 17.53 22.25 -16.49
N THR A 170 16.32 22.71 -16.23
CA THR A 170 15.77 23.93 -16.85
C THR A 170 16.22 25.17 -16.09
N LYS A 171 16.34 26.31 -16.77
CA LYS A 171 16.81 27.58 -16.20
C LYS A 171 16.02 28.00 -14.95
N TYR A 172 14.70 27.83 -14.98
CA TYR A 172 13.78 28.26 -13.92
C TYR A 172 13.22 27.10 -13.09
N LYS A 173 13.76 25.89 -13.24
CA LYS A 173 13.25 24.67 -12.57
C LYS A 173 11.78 24.38 -12.86
N GLU A 174 11.33 24.78 -14.04
CA GLU A 174 9.95 24.66 -14.50
C GLU A 174 9.90 24.27 -15.99
N MET A 175 8.81 23.63 -16.39
CA MET A 175 8.61 23.16 -17.76
C MET A 175 7.11 23.05 -18.06
N HIS A 176 6.70 23.29 -19.30
CA HIS A 176 5.32 23.05 -19.71
C HIS A 176 4.96 21.56 -19.58
N GLU A 177 3.75 21.27 -19.07
CA GLU A 177 3.30 19.89 -18.87
C GLU A 177 3.35 19.09 -20.19
N GLN A 178 3.02 19.71 -21.33
CA GLN A 178 3.12 19.07 -22.64
C GLN A 178 4.55 18.67 -23.04
N GLN A 179 5.56 19.44 -22.61
CA GLN A 179 6.97 19.09 -22.84
C GLN A 179 7.38 17.94 -21.92
N LEU A 180 6.94 17.97 -20.66
CA LEU A 180 7.15 16.87 -19.72
C LEU A 180 6.49 15.57 -20.19
N LYS A 181 5.31 15.61 -20.83
CA LYS A 181 4.63 14.41 -21.39
C LYS A 181 5.45 13.65 -22.43
N LYS A 182 6.46 14.29 -23.03
CA LYS A 182 7.41 13.62 -23.94
C LYS A 182 8.42 12.74 -23.19
N LEU A 183 8.52 12.89 -21.86
CA LEU A 183 9.35 12.05 -21.00
C LEU A 183 8.77 10.62 -20.93
N LYS A 184 9.53 9.65 -21.42
CA LYS A 184 9.19 8.23 -21.22
C LYS A 184 9.39 7.85 -19.75
N THR A 185 8.31 7.47 -19.07
CA THR A 185 8.34 6.94 -17.69
C THR A 185 8.83 5.50 -17.69
N LYS A 186 10.16 5.31 -17.63
CA LYS A 186 10.77 3.97 -17.77
C LYS A 186 10.51 3.03 -16.59
N HIS A 187 10.19 3.58 -15.43
CA HIS A 187 10.15 2.83 -14.17
C HIS A 187 8.75 2.48 -13.70
N SER A 188 7.73 3.21 -14.14
CA SER A 188 6.35 3.08 -13.69
C SER A 188 5.42 2.78 -14.85
N ARG A 189 4.39 1.95 -14.58
CA ARG A 189 3.31 1.66 -15.53
C ARG A 189 2.22 2.74 -15.53
N PHE A 190 2.28 3.70 -14.60
CA PHE A 190 1.35 4.82 -14.57
C PHE A 190 1.76 5.89 -15.56
N GLN A 191 0.76 6.55 -16.15
CA GLN A 191 0.96 7.71 -17.03
C GLN A 191 1.59 8.88 -16.26
N LEU A 192 2.23 9.81 -16.97
CA LEU A 192 2.90 10.94 -16.35
C LEU A 192 1.93 11.81 -15.52
N GLU A 193 0.69 11.95 -15.97
CA GLU A 193 -0.37 12.70 -15.29
C GLU A 193 -0.66 12.15 -13.90
N PHE A 194 -0.56 10.83 -13.71
CA PHE A 194 -0.67 10.22 -12.39
C PHE A 194 0.46 10.71 -11.48
N HIS A 195 1.69 10.72 -11.99
CA HIS A 195 2.86 11.13 -11.22
C HIS A 195 2.85 12.62 -10.90
N LEU A 196 2.43 13.47 -11.84
CA LEU A 196 2.33 14.92 -11.60
C LEU A 196 1.26 15.26 -10.57
N ALA A 197 0.08 14.61 -10.62
CA ALA A 197 -0.95 14.78 -9.60
C ALA A 197 -0.54 14.24 -8.23
N ASP A 198 0.19 13.12 -8.19
CA ASP A 198 0.79 12.57 -6.98
C ASP A 198 1.83 13.52 -6.37
N MET A 199 2.76 13.99 -7.18
CA MET A 199 3.83 14.90 -6.77
C MET A 199 3.31 16.27 -6.33
N GLU A 200 2.27 16.79 -6.97
CA GLU A 200 1.61 18.02 -6.53
C GLU A 200 0.90 17.81 -5.19
N GLY A 201 0.21 16.67 -5.02
CA GLY A 201 -0.49 16.33 -3.78
C GLY A 201 0.43 16.21 -2.57
N CYS A 202 1.67 15.75 -2.76
CA CYS A 202 2.70 15.71 -1.72
C CYS A 202 3.63 16.94 -1.70
N GLY A 203 3.29 18.00 -2.45
CA GLY A 203 4.03 19.27 -2.41
C GLY A 203 5.44 19.22 -2.99
N MET A 204 5.74 18.26 -3.87
CA MET A 204 7.04 18.20 -4.57
C MET A 204 7.09 19.11 -5.79
N VAL A 205 5.93 19.36 -6.41
CA VAL A 205 5.78 20.24 -7.58
C VAL A 205 4.54 21.11 -7.43
N ARG A 206 4.50 22.21 -8.17
CA ARG A 206 3.34 23.09 -8.32
C ARG A 206 2.92 23.11 -9.79
N ARG A 207 1.62 22.97 -10.08
CA ARG A 207 1.08 23.15 -11.42
C ARG A 207 0.30 24.46 -11.49
N THR A 208 0.73 25.37 -12.36
CA THR A 208 0.10 26.68 -12.54
C THR A 208 -0.46 26.78 -13.95
N LYS A 209 -1.72 27.20 -14.07
CA LYS A 209 -2.32 27.51 -15.37
C LYS A 209 -1.83 28.87 -15.85
N VAL A 210 -1.25 28.90 -17.04
CA VAL A 210 -0.76 30.08 -17.75
C VAL A 210 -1.42 30.17 -19.12
N THR A 211 -1.24 31.29 -19.84
CA THR A 211 -1.85 31.51 -21.17
C THR A 211 -1.48 30.43 -22.18
N SER A 212 -0.26 29.90 -22.11
CA SER A 212 0.26 28.84 -22.99
C SER A 212 0.01 27.41 -22.50
N GLY A 213 -0.77 27.21 -21.43
CA GLY A 213 -1.12 25.89 -20.92
C GLY A 213 -0.80 25.71 -19.44
N VAL A 214 -0.37 24.51 -19.03
CA VAL A 214 0.00 24.23 -17.64
C VAL A 214 1.52 24.23 -17.52
N LEU A 215 2.03 25.00 -16.56
CA LEU A 215 3.44 25.04 -16.19
C LEU A 215 3.65 24.22 -14.92
N VAL A 216 4.63 23.32 -14.94
CA VAL A 216 5.00 22.51 -13.79
C VAL A 216 6.34 23.01 -13.27
N ALA A 217 6.37 23.46 -12.02
CA ALA A 217 7.57 23.93 -11.33
C ALA A 217 7.89 23.04 -10.13
N LEU A 218 9.15 22.94 -9.74
CA LEU A 218 9.48 22.42 -8.40
C LEU A 218 8.84 23.31 -7.34
N ALA A 219 8.29 22.70 -6.29
CA ALA A 219 7.83 23.47 -5.15
C ALA A 219 9.05 24.07 -4.43
N ASP A 220 8.94 25.34 -4.04
CA ASP A 220 9.89 25.97 -3.13
C ASP A 220 9.75 25.30 -1.76
N LYS A 221 10.89 24.92 -1.16
CA LYS A 221 10.92 24.33 0.19
C LYS A 221 10.57 25.39 1.23
#